data_AF-A0A0D6ZD04-F1
#
_entry.id   AF-A0A0D6ZD04-F1
#
_cell.length_a   1.000
_cell.length_b   1.000
_cell.length_c   1.000
_cell.angle_alpha   90.00
_cell.angle_beta   90.00
_cell.angle_gamma   90.00
#
_symmetry.space_group_name_H-M   'P 1'
#
loop_
_entity.id
_entity.type
_entity.pdbx_description
1 polymer ?
#
loop_
_entity_poly.entity_id
_entity_poly.type
_entity_poly.pdbx_seq_one_letter_code
_entity_poly.pdbx_strand_id
1 'polypeptide(L)' 'MSKAKKKQMYEVGEHESIDDCLNRMKMDGFAPVRRLEKPIFKEIEKNGTMAYEPAGRKIIFEARSIEE' A
#
# COMPACT_ATOMS: atom_id res chain seq x y z
N MET A 1 -19.24 2.59 22.79
CA MET A 1 -18.10 3.45 22.40
C MET A 1 -17.19 2.64 21.51
N SER A 2 -17.17 2.95 20.22
CA SER A 2 -16.52 2.16 19.16
C SER A 2 -15.03 2.03 19.41
N LYS A 3 -14.54 0.84 19.78
CA LYS A 3 -13.09 0.53 19.78
C LYS A 3 -12.58 0.86 18.37
N ALA A 4 -11.79 1.92 18.26
CA ALA A 4 -11.09 2.25 17.04
C ALA A 4 -10.17 1.06 16.74
N LYS A 5 -10.58 0.20 15.81
CA LYS A 5 -9.74 -0.89 15.30
C LYS A 5 -8.43 -0.23 14.87
N LYS A 6 -7.33 -0.49 15.59
CA LYS A 6 -5.98 -0.04 15.26
C LYS A 6 -5.58 -0.66 13.92
N LYS A 7 -6.09 -0.08 12.83
CA LYS A 7 -5.77 -0.45 11.46
C LYS A 7 -4.67 0.46 10.97
N GLN A 8 -3.69 -0.11 10.26
CA GLN A 8 -2.61 0.65 9.64
C GLN A 8 -2.45 0.19 8.19
N MET A 9 -2.15 1.11 7.28
CA MET A 9 -1.90 0.79 5.88
C MET A 9 -0.39 0.75 5.62
N TYR A 10 0.07 -0.30 4.96
CA TYR A 10 1.46 -0.51 4.59
C TYR A 10 1.57 -0.58 3.09
N GLU A 11 2.25 0.39 2.51
CA GLU A 11 2.50 0.43 1.08
C GLU A 11 3.82 -0.29 0.80
N VAL A 12 3.80 -1.18 -0.19
CA VAL A 12 5.01 -1.82 -0.70
C VAL A 12 5.75 -0.78 -1.55
N GLY A 13 6.97 -0.43 -1.13
CA GLY A 13 7.83 0.49 -1.87
C GLY A 13 8.27 -0.07 -3.24
N GLU A 14 8.70 0.80 -4.16
CA GLU A 14 9.13 0.40 -5.52
C GLU A 14 10.32 -0.58 -5.52
N HIS A 15 11.14 -0.55 -4.46
CA HIS A 15 12.29 -1.43 -4.25
C HIS A 15 12.12 -2.36 -3.03
N GLU A 16 10.92 -2.42 -2.46
CA GLU A 16 10.61 -3.27 -1.31
C GLU A 16 9.90 -4.55 -1.80
N SER A 17 10.30 -5.73 -1.30
CA SER A 17 9.57 -6.95 -1.61
C SER A 17 8.29 -7.04 -0.78
N ILE A 18 7.33 -7.86 -1.21
CA ILE A 18 6.12 -8.14 -0.41
C ILE A 18 6.52 -8.68 0.97
N ASP A 19 7.48 -9.60 1.02
CA ASP A 19 7.98 -10.18 2.26
C ASP A 19 8.60 -9.14 3.21
N ASP A 20 9.36 -8.16 2.68
CA ASP A 20 9.94 -7.07 3.47
C ASP A 20 8.85 -6.20 4.10
N CYS A 21 7.81 -5.89 3.31
CA CYS A 21 6.64 -5.15 3.77
C CYS A 21 5.91 -5.91 4.90
N LEU A 22 5.70 -7.23 4.73
CA LEU A 22 5.07 -8.09 5.75
C LEU A 22 5.92 -8.19 7.03
N ASN A 23 7.25 -8.27 6.89
CA ASN A 23 8.16 -8.28 8.03
C ASN A 23 8.10 -6.97 8.81
N ARG A 24 8.06 -5.82 8.13
CA ARG A 24 7.89 -4.50 8.76
C ARG A 24 6.58 -4.42 9.54
N MET A 25 5.46 -4.88 8.95
CA MET A 25 4.17 -4.95 9.65
C MET A 25 4.28 -5.77 10.94
N LYS A 26 4.93 -6.93 10.87
CA LYS A 26 5.12 -7.82 12.02
C LYS A 26 6.00 -7.19 13.10
N MET A 27 7.09 -6.51 12.72
CA MET A 27 7.97 -5.77 13.64
C MET A 27 7.23 -4.64 14.36
N ASP A 28 6.32 -3.97 13.67
CA ASP A 28 5.45 -2.93 14.23
C ASP A 28 4.31 -3.49 15.11
N GLY A 29 4.17 -4.82 15.21
CA GLY A 29 3.11 -5.48 15.96
C GLY A 29 1.75 -5.48 15.25
N PHE A 30 1.74 -5.48 13.91
CA PHE A 30 0.54 -5.56 13.09
C PHE A 30 0.50 -6.85 12.24
N ALA A 31 -0.69 -7.39 12.04
CA ALA A 31 -0.96 -8.52 11.17
C ALA A 31 -1.71 -8.07 9.91
N PRO A 32 -1.32 -8.51 8.69
CA PRO A 32 -2.04 -8.21 7.46
C PRO A 32 -3.45 -8.81 7.49
N VAL A 33 -4.46 -8.00 7.17
CA VAL A 33 -5.87 -8.43 7.09
C VAL A 33 -6.45 -8.28 5.68
N ARG A 34 -5.85 -7.46 4.81
CA ARG A 34 -6.30 -7.28 3.43
C ARG A 34 -5.17 -6.78 2.54
N ARG A 35 -5.09 -7.29 1.30
CA ARG A 35 -4.26 -6.71 0.22
C ARG A 35 -5.14 -5.86 -0.70
N LEU A 36 -4.65 -4.67 -1.04
CA LEU A 36 -5.26 -3.70 -1.94
C LEU A 36 -4.23 -3.41 -3.05
N GLU A 37 -4.67 -3.47 -4.30
CA GLU A 37 -3.82 -3.15 -5.45
C GLU A 37 -4.47 -2.00 -6.20
N LYS A 38 -3.74 -0.89 -6.34
CA LYS A 38 -4.22 0.31 -7.03
C LYS A 38 -3.39 0.54 -8.29
N PRO A 39 -4.01 0.79 -9.45
CA PRO A 39 -3.25 1.21 -10.63
C PRO A 39 -2.59 2.56 -10.37
N ILE A 40 -1.35 2.72 -10.84
CA ILE A 40 -0.62 3.98 -10.85
C ILE A 40 -0.67 4.52 -12.28
N PHE A 41 -1.17 5.73 -12.44
CA PHE A 41 -1.13 6.46 -13.70
C PHE A 41 -0.05 7.53 -13.60
N LYS A 42 0.72 7.71 -14.67
CA LYS A 42 1.72 8.76 -14.79
C LYS A 42 1.23 9.80 -15.78
N GLU A 43 1.36 11.07 -15.38
CA GLU A 43 1.14 12.20 -16.28
C GLU A 43 2.33 12.29 -17.25
N ILE A 44 2.02 12.30 -18.53
CA ILE A 44 2.99 12.46 -19.61
C ILE A 44 2.52 13.55 -20.56
N GLU A 45 3.45 14.40 -20.97
CA GLU A 45 3.20 15.37 -22.02
C GLU A 45 3.42 14.68 -23.38
N LYS A 46 2.35 14.55 -24.17
CA LYS A 46 2.42 14.10 -25.56
C LYS A 46 1.90 15.22 -26.45
N ASN A 47 2.76 15.75 -27.32
CA ASN A 47 2.41 16.78 -28.31
C ASN A 47 1.69 18.00 -27.69
N GLY A 48 2.19 18.51 -26.55
CA GLY A 48 1.61 19.67 -25.87
C GLY A 48 0.27 19.42 -25.16
N THR A 49 -0.15 18.14 -25.03
CA THR A 49 -1.34 17.74 -24.26
C THR A 49 -0.93 16.81 -23.11
N MET A 50 -1.45 17.08 -21.92
CA MET A 50 -1.30 16.19 -20.76
C MET A 50 -2.14 14.93 -20.97
N ALA A 51 -1.50 13.77 -20.97
CA ALA A 51 -2.15 12.46 -21.04
C ALA A 51 -1.77 11.61 -19.82
N TYR A 52 -2.66 10.72 -19.41
CA TYR A 52 -2.41 9.76 -18.33
C TYR A 52 -2.18 8.38 -18.93
N GLU A 53 -0.98 7.83 -18.76
CA GLU A 53 -0.68 6.45 -19.14
C GLU A 53 -0.56 5.55 -17.92
N PRO A 54 -0.99 4.28 -18.00
CA PRO A 54 -0.79 3.31 -16.93
C PRO A 54 0.70 3.04 -16.75
N ALA A 55 1.23 3.42 -15.59
CA ALA A 55 2.65 3.32 -15.26
C ALA A 55 2.98 2.11 -14.38
N GLY A 56 1.99 1.54 -13.71
CA GLY A 56 2.19 0.35 -12.90
C GLY A 56 1.08 0.13 -11.89
N ARG A 57 1.43 -0.50 -10.78
CA ARG A 57 0.52 -0.83 -9.69
C ARG A 57 1.18 -0.56 -8.34
N LYS A 58 0.40 -0.07 -7.40
CA LYS A 58 0.74 0.10 -6.00
C LYS A 58 0.11 -1.02 -5.20
N ILE A 59 0.92 -1.73 -4.41
CA ILE A 59 0.41 -2.74 -3.48
C ILE A 59 0.35 -2.11 -2.09
N ILE A 60 -0.80 -2.24 -1.43
CA ILE A 60 -1.08 -1.71 -0.11
C ILE A 60 -1.68 -2.83 0.74
N PHE A 61 -1.10 -3.11 1.89
CA PHE A 61 -1.64 -4.02 2.88
C PHE A 61 -2.35 -3.26 3.99
N GLU A 62 -3.61 -3.58 4.24
CA GLU A 62 -4.28 -3.20 5.49
C GLU A 62 -3.82 -4.17 6.56
N ALA A 63 -3.30 -3.65 7.66
CA ALA A 63 -2.89 -4.38 8.85
C ALA A 63 -3.82 -4.05 10.02
N ARG A 64 -3.91 -4.96 10.99
CA ARG A 64 -4.48 -4.69 12.32
C ARG A 64 -3.46 -4.97 13.40
N SER A 65 -3.47 -4.15 14.45
CA SER A 65 -2.63 -4.38 15.62
C SER A 65 -2.93 -5.75 16.21
N ILE A 66 -1.87 -6.45 16.58
CA ILE A 66 -1.90 -7.78 17.22
C ILE A 66 -2.21 -7.63 18.72
N GLU A 67 -2.04 -6.45 19.31
CA GLU A 67 -2.34 -6.16 20.72
C GLU A 67 -3.86 -5.98 21.01
N GLU A 68 -4.71 -6.91 20.53
CA GLU A 68 -6.14 -6.98 20.91
C GLU A 68 -6.53 -8.34 21.49
#